data_AF-X1SZA7-F1
#
_entry.id   AF-X1SZA7-F1
#
_cell.length_a   1.000
_cell.length_b   1.000
_cell.length_c   1.000
_cell.angle_alpha   90.00
_cell.angle_beta   90.00
_cell.angle_gamma   90.00
#
_symmetry.space_group_name_H-M   'P 1'
#
loop_
_entity.id
_entity.type
_entity.pdbx_description
1 polymer ?
#
loop_
_entity_poly.entity_id
_entity_poly.type
_entity_poly.pdbx_seq_one_letter_code
_entity_poly.pdbx_strand_id
1 'polypeptide(L)' 'LKTNDITEEVRAKIAALNEIATKREQTLAQMALSWLLKDDRVTSVLTGASKISQIEENIAALNNLHFTSEELTKIEIALK' A
#
# COMPACT_ATOMS: atom_id res chain seq x y z
N LEU A 1 6.24 -15.72 -5.21
CA LEU A 1 7.48 -14.92 -5.36
C LEU A 1 8.65 -15.89 -5.38
N LYS A 2 9.48 -15.87 -6.43
CA LYS A 2 10.72 -16.65 -6.46
C LYS A 2 11.72 -15.95 -5.54
N THR A 3 12.45 -16.71 -4.73
CA THR A 3 13.29 -16.21 -3.64
C THR A 3 14.45 -15.31 -4.09
N ASN A 4 14.73 -15.23 -5.40
CA ASN A 4 15.80 -14.44 -6.00
C ASN A 4 15.41 -13.02 -6.45
N ASP A 5 14.13 -12.62 -6.38
CA ASP A 5 13.69 -11.31 -6.86
C ASP A 5 13.64 -10.23 -5.75
N ILE A 6 13.91 -10.62 -4.49
CA ILE A 6 13.93 -9.70 -3.36
C ILE A 6 15.38 -9.26 -3.12
N THR A 7 15.80 -8.24 -3.87
CA THR A 7 17.08 -7.55 -3.63
C THR A 7 17.02 -6.77 -2.32
N GLU A 8 18.17 -6.46 -1.74
CA GLU A 8 18.24 -5.61 -0.54
C GLU A 8 17.63 -4.22 -0.79
N GLU A 9 17.72 -3.71 -2.02
CA GLU A 9 17.03 -2.49 -2.42
C GLU A 9 15.52 -2.63 -2.31
N VAL A 10 14.93 -3.70 -2.84
CA VAL A 10 13.48 -3.96 -2.72
C VAL A 10 13.06 -4.12 -1.26
N ARG A 11 13.87 -4.77 -0.42
CA ARG A 11 13.60 -4.85 1.03
C ARG A 11 13.58 -3.48 1.69
N ALA A 12 14.54 -2.62 1.35
CA ALA A 12 14.61 -1.26 1.89
C ALA A 12 13.38 -0.44 1.49
N LYS A 13 12.95 -0.52 0.22
CA LYS A 13 11.73 0.16 -0.26
C LYS A 13 10.48 -0.34 0.46
N ILE A 14 10.34 -1.66 0.62
CA ILE A 14 9.22 -2.27 1.37
C ILE A 14 9.22 -1.79 2.83
N ALA A 15 10.37 -1.76 3.49
CA ALA A 15 10.49 -1.32 4.88
C ALA A 15 10.08 0.16 5.03
N ALA A 16 10.58 1.04 4.16
CA ALA A 16 10.23 2.46 4.16
C ALA A 16 8.73 2.70 3.92
N LEU A 17 8.12 1.99 2.97
CA LEU A 17 6.68 2.07 2.74
C LEU A 17 5.86 1.55 3.92
N ASN A 18 6.33 0.49 4.59
CA ASN A 18 5.64 -0.07 5.75
C ASN A 18 5.65 0.88 6.95
N GLU A 19 6.71 1.67 7.14
CA GLU A 19 6.73 2.72 8.16
C GLU A 19 5.66 3.79 7.91
N ILE A 20 5.45 4.18 6.64
CA ILE A 20 4.40 5.14 6.26
C ILE A 20 3.02 4.54 6.53
N ALA A 21 2.80 3.28 6.13
CA ALA A 21 1.55 2.58 6.37
C ALA A 21 1.21 2.50 7.87
N THR A 22 2.21 2.19 8.70
CA THR A 22 2.05 2.09 10.16
C THR A 22 1.64 3.42 10.78
N LYS A 23 2.23 4.54 10.32
CA LYS A 23 1.84 5.90 10.76
C LYS A 23 0.42 6.28 10.34
N ARG A 24 -0.11 5.66 9.27
CA ARG A 24 -1.48 5.81 8.79
C ARG A 24 -2.48 4.88 9.47
N GLU A 25 -2.02 4.07 10.43
CA GLU A 25 -2.80 3.00 11.06
C GLU A 25 -3.34 1.98 10.05
N GLN A 26 -2.58 1.74 8.96
CA GLN A 26 -2.93 0.80 7.89
C GLN A 26 -1.84 -0.27 7.74
N THR A 27 -2.22 -1.46 7.28
CA THR A 27 -1.23 -2.42 6.77
C THR A 27 -0.64 -1.91 5.45
N LEU A 28 0.55 -2.38 5.08
CA LEU A 28 1.15 -2.02 3.80
C LEU A 28 0.23 -2.38 2.61
N ALA A 29 -0.47 -3.51 2.69
CA ALA A 29 -1.44 -3.93 1.68
C ALA A 29 -2.63 -2.95 1.60
N GLN A 30 -3.18 -2.54 2.74
CA GLN A 30 -4.23 -1.53 2.80
C GLN A 30 -3.78 -0.21 2.20
N MET A 31 -2.61 0.29 2.60
CA MET A 31 -2.07 1.54 2.07
C MET A 31 -1.88 1.46 0.54
N ALA A 32 -1.44 0.31 0.00
CA ALA A 32 -1.31 0.13 -1.44
C ALA A 32 -2.66 0.20 -2.18
N LEU A 33 -3.72 -0.36 -1.60
CA LEU A 33 -5.07 -0.25 -2.15
C LEU A 33 -5.60 1.19 -2.07
N SER A 34 -5.41 1.85 -0.93
CA SER A 34 -5.75 3.26 -0.76
C SER A 34 -4.99 4.14 -1.77
N TRP A 35 -3.72 3.83 -2.04
CA TRP A 35 -2.89 4.58 -2.99
C TRP A 35 -3.38 4.48 -4.43
N LEU A 36 -3.96 3.34 -4.83
CA LEU A 36 -4.62 3.19 -6.13
C LEU A 36 -5.95 3.94 -6.18
N LEU A 37 -6.74 3.85 -5.11
CA LEU A 37 -8.08 4.44 -5.01
C LEU A 37 -8.09 5.94 -4.70
N LYS A 38 -6.95 6.54 -4.34
CA LYS A 38 -6.85 7.99 -4.08
C LYS A 38 -7.10 8.85 -5.33
N ASP A 39 -7.02 8.27 -6.52
CA ASP A 39 -7.12 8.95 -7.80
C ASP A 39 -8.48 8.66 -8.42
N ASP A 40 -9.32 9.68 -8.56
CA ASP A 40 -10.68 9.56 -9.11
C ASP A 40 -10.73 9.03 -10.56
N ARG A 41 -9.58 9.01 -11.26
CA ARG A 41 -9.45 8.39 -12.59
C ARG A 41 -9.46 6.86 -12.52
N VAL A 42 -9.22 6.27 -11.34
CA VAL A 42 -9.25 4.82 -11.11
C VAL A 42 -10.64 4.44 -10.61
N THR A 43 -11.42 3.79 -11.47
CA THR A 43 -12.82 3.42 -11.15
C THR A 43 -12.91 2.29 -10.12
N SER A 44 -11.98 1.33 -10.15
CA SER A 44 -11.98 0.19 -9.24
C SER A 44 -10.61 -0.48 -9.17
N VAL A 45 -10.35 -1.19 -8.07
CA VAL A 45 -9.16 -2.02 -7.88
C VAL A 45 -9.59 -3.47 -7.77
N LEU A 46 -9.09 -4.30 -8.70
CA LEU A 46 -9.32 -5.74 -8.67
C LEU A 46 -8.37 -6.40 -7.68
N THR A 47 -8.92 -6.99 -6.62
CA THR A 47 -8.13 -7.69 -5.59
C THR A 47 -8.47 -9.18 -5.56
N GLY A 48 -7.46 -10.01 -5.36
CA GLY A 48 -7.65 -11.44 -5.10
C GLY A 48 -7.67 -11.71 -3.60
N ALA A 49 -8.50 -12.66 -3.17
CA ALA A 49 -8.53 -13.15 -1.79
C ALA A 49 -8.63 -14.68 -1.80
N SER A 50 -7.75 -15.35 -1.06
CA SER A 50 -7.77 -16.79 -0.81
C SER A 50 -8.46 -17.15 0.51
N LYS A 51 -8.74 -16.15 1.35
CA LYS A 51 -9.44 -16.29 2.63
C LYS A 51 -10.30 -15.05 2.93
N ILE A 52 -11.33 -15.23 3.75
CA ILE A 52 -12.28 -14.16 4.11
C ILE A 52 -11.56 -12.96 4.75
N SER A 53 -10.56 -13.21 5.61
CA SER A 53 -9.84 -12.12 6.29
C SER A 53 -9.15 -11.15 5.33
N GLN A 54 -8.76 -11.60 4.12
CA GLN A 54 -8.18 -10.72 3.11
C GLN A 54 -9.23 -9.79 2.50
N ILE A 55 -10.47 -10.25 2.38
CA ILE A 55 -11.58 -9.40 1.94
C ILE A 55 -11.82 -8.31 2.97
N GLU A 56 -11.84 -8.67 4.25
CA GLU A 56 -11.97 -7.72 5.38
C GLU A 56 -10.82 -6.70 5.38
N GLU A 57 -9.59 -7.16 5.21
CA GLU A 57 -8.41 -6.28 5.07
C GLU A 57 -8.53 -5.33 3.88
N ASN A 58 -8.98 -5.81 2.72
CA ASN A 58 -9.14 -5.00 1.51
C ASN A 58 -10.23 -3.94 1.69
N ILE A 59 -11.34 -4.29 2.34
CA ILE A 59 -12.42 -3.33 2.64
C ILE A 59 -11.93 -2.28 3.63
N ALA A 60 -11.16 -2.67 4.66
CA ALA A 60 -10.62 -1.74 5.65
C ALA A 60 -9.67 -0.67 5.05
N ALA A 61 -9.11 -0.89 3.86
CA ALA A 61 -8.34 0.13 3.13
C ALA A 61 -9.18 1.38 2.79
N LEU A 62 -10.51 1.24 2.66
CA LEU A 62 -11.42 2.34 2.36
C LEU A 62 -11.56 3.34 3.53
N ASN A 63 -11.14 2.97 4.74
CA ASN A 63 -11.21 3.83 5.92
C ASN A 63 -10.26 5.03 5.85
N ASN A 64 -9.21 4.96 5.02
CA ASN A 64 -8.23 6.04 4.88
C ASN A 64 -7.66 6.10 3.45
N LEU A 65 -8.42 6.72 2.55
CA LEU A 65 -8.06 6.88 1.12
C LEU A 65 -7.23 8.13 0.82
N HIS A 66 -7.24 9.11 1.72
CA HIS A 66 -6.60 10.40 1.47
C HIS A 66 -5.14 10.38 1.90
N PHE A 67 -4.29 10.96 1.05
CA PHE A 67 -2.88 11.17 1.34
C PHE A 67 -2.60 12.66 1.38
N THR A 68 -1.86 13.07 2.40
CA THR A 68 -1.28 14.40 2.50
C THR A 68 -0.14 14.55 1.50
N SER A 69 0.19 15.78 1.12
CA SER A 69 1.32 16.06 0.23
C SER A 69 2.66 15.54 0.80
N GLU A 70 2.81 15.54 2.13
CA GLU A 70 3.98 15.01 2.81
C GLU A 70 4.09 13.48 2.63
N GLU A 71 2.99 12.75 2.80
CA GLU A 71 2.96 11.30 2.61
C GLU A 71 3.23 10.91 1.16
N LEU A 72 2.64 11.63 0.20
CA LEU A 72 2.89 11.42 -1.22
C LEU A 72 4.37 11.62 -1.56
N THR A 73 4.99 12.66 -0.99
CA THR A 73 6.43 12.93 -1.18
C THR A 73 7.28 11.81 -0.58
N LYS A 74 6.93 11.29 0.60
CA LYS A 74 7.64 10.18 1.23
C LYS A 74 7.52 8.89 0.43
N ILE A 75 6.34 8.61 -0.12
CA ILE A 75 6.09 7.44 -0.99
C ILE A 75 6.93 7.55 -2.27
N GLU A 76 6.95 8.73 -2.92
CA GLU A 76 7.81 9.00 -4.08
C GLU A 76 9.30 8.77 -3.78
N ILE A 77 9.78 9.26 -2.64
CA ILE A 77 11.17 9.05 -2.22
C ILE A 77 11.46 7.57 -1.96
N ALA A 78 10.52 6.84 -1.35
CA ALA A 78 10.69 5.42 -1.06
C ALA A 78 10.65 4.53 -2.32
N LEU A 79 10.02 4.98 -3.40
CA LEU A 79 9.92 4.22 -4.66
C LEU A 79 11.08 4.47 -5.62
N LYS A 80 11.73 5.65 -5.52
CA LYS A 80 12.96 5.96 -6.25
C LYS A 80 14.09 5.07 -5.76
#